data_AF-A0A7M7GQI5-F1
#
_entry.id   AF-A0A7M7GQI5-F1
#
_cell.length_a   1.000
_cell.length_b   1.000
_cell.length_c   1.000
_cell.angle_alpha   90.00
_cell.angle_beta   90.00
_cell.angle_gamma   90.00
#
_symmetry.space_group_name_H-M   'P 1'
#
loop_
_entity.id
_entity.type
_entity.pdbx_description
1 polymer ?
#
loop_
_entity_poly.entity_id
_entity_poly.type
_entity_poly.pdbx_seq_one_letter_code
_entity_poly.pdbx_strand_id
1 'polypeptide(L)'
;MTSLHLSPTAPIQDESLQSEVPIIREGGLSLPNMTCPTGLEYLIVLDYLGIRKNTREVDHFWDVKNEFFVLNIRGETIFNVTEQSDWWGRLCLGSSSTCEFHVTDSYGRKLLRMVQPFTCSFQTLQVYSEDVLLGSISQNCYFLRPTFSINDSTGKTVLRLKGPRFPTCNNIVYKIKSTDYKYKVGEIKITFKMLNYFIPFADVTTGDFNINFPLDLDVKIKSVLLGACFLLDLFYKRRRQSVLL
;
A
#
# COMPACT_ATOMS: atom_id res chain seq x y z
N MET A 1 35.96 -86.42 -32.52
CA MET A 1 35.71 -86.82 -31.12
C MET A 1 36.19 -85.70 -30.21
N THR A 2 35.29 -84.80 -29.82
CA THR A 2 35.05 -84.26 -28.46
C THR A 2 34.05 -83.10 -28.58
N SER A 3 32.97 -83.19 -27.80
CA SER A 3 31.89 -82.21 -27.67
C SER A 3 32.32 -81.03 -26.80
N LEU A 4 31.66 -79.88 -26.94
CA LEU A 4 31.36 -79.00 -25.81
C LEU A 4 29.94 -78.43 -25.96
N HIS A 5 29.27 -78.37 -24.82
CA HIS A 5 27.83 -78.34 -24.58
C HIS A 5 27.25 -76.92 -24.66
N LEU A 6 26.02 -76.80 -25.15
CA LEU A 6 25.22 -75.56 -25.27
C LEU A 6 24.76 -75.04 -23.89
N SER A 7 24.69 -73.71 -23.75
CA SER A 7 23.93 -72.99 -22.72
C SER A 7 22.90 -72.06 -23.40
N PRO A 8 21.58 -72.15 -23.11
CA PRO A 8 20.59 -71.29 -23.76
C PRO A 8 20.49 -69.91 -23.11
N THR A 9 20.56 -68.89 -23.96
CA THR A 9 20.32 -67.47 -23.68
C THR A 9 18.87 -67.22 -23.25
N ALA A 10 18.69 -66.54 -22.12
CA ALA A 10 17.40 -66.07 -21.61
C ALA A 10 16.91 -64.80 -22.33
N PRO A 11 15.58 -64.57 -22.44
CA PRO A 11 14.99 -63.56 -23.32
C PRO A 11 14.91 -62.15 -22.70
N ILE A 12 14.78 -61.19 -23.63
CA ILE A 12 14.75 -59.73 -23.50
C ILE A 12 13.35 -59.22 -23.09
N GLN A 13 13.29 -58.11 -22.32
CA GLN A 13 12.29 -57.00 -22.23
C GLN A 13 12.20 -56.54 -20.75
N ASP A 14 12.32 -55.27 -20.33
CA ASP A 14 11.94 -53.98 -20.92
C ASP A 14 12.96 -52.87 -20.54
N GLU A 15 13.34 -52.03 -21.51
CA GLU A 15 14.02 -50.74 -21.29
C GLU A 15 12.95 -49.67 -21.00
N SER A 16 12.86 -49.22 -19.74
CA SER A 16 12.20 -47.95 -19.41
C SER A 16 13.26 -46.89 -19.12
N LEU A 17 13.18 -45.81 -19.90
CA LEU A 17 14.09 -44.68 -19.94
C LEU A 17 14.09 -43.93 -18.59
N GLN A 18 15.05 -44.20 -17.71
CA GLN A 18 15.31 -43.35 -16.54
C GLN A 18 16.21 -42.18 -16.97
N SER A 19 15.60 -41.01 -17.14
CA SER A 19 16.31 -39.74 -17.28
C SER A 19 16.96 -39.38 -15.94
N GLU A 20 18.29 -39.33 -15.91
CA GLU A 20 19.10 -38.79 -14.80
C GLU A 20 18.62 -37.39 -14.39
N VAL A 21 18.32 -37.21 -13.10
CA VAL A 21 18.08 -35.91 -12.48
C VAL A 21 19.44 -35.33 -12.07
N PRO A 22 19.86 -34.14 -12.55
CA PRO A 22 21.10 -33.54 -12.07
C PRO A 22 20.94 -33.09 -10.63
N ILE A 23 21.84 -33.57 -9.77
CA ILE A 23 22.02 -33.14 -8.39
C ILE A 23 22.39 -31.65 -8.38
N ILE A 24 21.45 -30.78 -8.03
CA ILE A 24 21.72 -29.36 -7.79
C ILE A 24 22.42 -29.26 -6.44
N ARG A 25 23.70 -28.89 -6.50
CA ARG A 25 24.56 -28.59 -5.37
C ARG A 25 23.98 -27.39 -4.60
N GLU A 26 23.80 -27.56 -3.29
CA GLU A 26 23.51 -26.47 -2.36
C GLU A 26 24.65 -25.45 -2.40
N GLY A 27 24.43 -24.35 -3.10
CA GLY A 27 25.24 -23.15 -3.09
C GLY A 27 24.39 -22.00 -2.59
N GLY A 28 24.56 -21.66 -1.31
CA GLY A 28 23.86 -20.56 -0.66
C GLY A 28 24.09 -19.24 -1.37
N LEU A 29 23.05 -18.77 -2.06
CA LEU A 29 22.85 -17.34 -2.30
C LEU A 29 21.96 -16.84 -1.17
N SER A 30 22.56 -16.25 -0.15
CA SER A 30 21.84 -15.42 0.80
C SER A 30 21.23 -14.24 0.03
N LEU A 31 19.97 -14.38 -0.40
CA LEU A 31 19.20 -13.26 -0.92
C LEU A 31 19.15 -12.18 0.17
N PRO A 32 19.43 -10.91 -0.16
CA PRO A 32 19.32 -9.83 0.81
C PRO A 32 17.84 -9.67 1.21
N ASN A 33 17.49 -10.14 2.41
CA ASN A 33 16.35 -9.73 3.23
C ASN A 33 15.00 -9.49 2.50
N MET A 34 14.48 -10.48 1.75
CA MET A 34 13.04 -10.58 1.45
C MET A 34 12.25 -11.06 2.68
N THR A 35 12.43 -10.42 3.83
CA THR A 35 11.55 -10.62 4.99
C THR A 35 10.25 -9.88 4.73
N CYS A 36 9.42 -10.46 3.86
CA CYS A 36 8.03 -10.06 3.70
C CYS A 36 7.35 -10.23 5.06
N PRO A 37 6.74 -9.17 5.63
CA PRO A 37 5.97 -9.33 6.85
C PRO A 37 4.79 -10.28 6.61
N THR A 38 4.48 -11.07 7.63
CA THR A 38 3.43 -12.10 7.57
C THR A 38 2.09 -11.52 7.13
N GLY A 39 1.44 -12.14 6.16
CA GLY A 39 0.13 -11.72 5.65
C GLY A 39 0.18 -10.60 4.60
N LEU A 40 1.36 -10.07 4.27
CA LEU A 40 1.55 -9.08 3.21
C LEU A 40 2.07 -9.68 1.89
N GLU A 41 2.15 -11.01 1.79
CA GLU A 41 2.69 -11.72 0.63
C GLU A 41 1.91 -11.40 -0.63
N TYR A 42 0.61 -11.11 -0.50
CA TYR A 42 -0.22 -10.70 -1.62
C TYR A 42 0.27 -9.40 -2.27
N LEU A 43 0.95 -8.51 -1.55
CA LEU A 43 1.55 -7.29 -2.12
C LEU A 43 2.76 -7.58 -3.01
N ILE A 44 3.40 -8.75 -2.90
CA ILE A 44 4.56 -9.12 -3.73
C ILE A 44 4.15 -9.14 -5.21
N VAL A 45 2.99 -9.72 -5.51
CA VAL A 45 2.51 -9.94 -6.88
C VAL A 45 1.70 -8.78 -7.45
N LEU A 46 1.63 -7.66 -6.75
CA LEU A 46 0.86 -6.49 -7.17
C LEU A 46 1.77 -5.35 -7.63
N ASP A 47 1.38 -4.68 -8.69
CA ASP A 47 1.91 -3.42 -9.20
C ASP A 47 0.87 -2.27 -9.13
N TYR A 48 -0.33 -2.61 -8.65
CA TYR A 48 -1.48 -1.73 -8.58
C TYR A 48 -2.31 -1.95 -7.31
N LEU A 49 -2.79 -0.85 -6.72
CA LEU A 49 -3.78 -0.85 -5.65
C LEU A 49 -4.82 0.25 -5.89
N GLY A 50 -6.10 -0.11 -5.87
CA GLY A 50 -7.19 0.85 -5.73
C GLY A 50 -7.58 1.03 -4.27
N ILE A 51 -7.96 2.22 -3.83
CA ILE A 51 -8.63 2.44 -2.54
C ILE A 51 -9.96 3.12 -2.80
N ARG A 52 -11.04 2.52 -2.31
CA ARG A 52 -12.40 3.06 -2.38
C ARG A 52 -12.94 3.28 -0.98
N LYS A 53 -13.46 4.47 -0.72
CA LYS A 53 -14.16 4.75 0.53
C LYS A 53 -15.52 4.04 0.53
N ASN A 54 -15.86 3.37 1.61
CA ASN A 54 -17.18 2.80 1.82
C ASN A 54 -18.15 3.94 2.19
N THR A 55 -18.96 4.38 1.23
CA THR A 55 -20.04 5.33 1.46
C THR A 55 -21.30 4.56 1.82
N ARG A 56 -21.33 3.94 3.00
CA ARG A 56 -22.63 3.57 3.58
C ARG A 56 -23.30 4.86 4.03
N GLU A 57 -24.51 5.11 3.56
CA GLU A 57 -25.37 6.16 4.11
C GLU A 57 -25.64 5.80 5.57
N VAL A 58 -24.99 6.49 6.51
CA VAL A 58 -25.21 6.27 7.94
C VAL A 58 -26.24 7.29 8.40
N ASP A 59 -27.41 6.77 8.75
CA ASP A 59 -28.63 7.44 9.21
C ASP A 59 -28.49 8.11 10.60
N HIS A 60 -27.29 8.09 11.18
CA HIS A 60 -27.02 8.59 12.52
C HIS A 60 -25.79 9.48 12.53
N PHE A 61 -26.02 10.76 12.79
CA PHE A 61 -25.06 11.87 12.86
C PHE A 61 -23.86 11.64 13.81
N TRP A 62 -23.83 10.53 14.55
CA TRP A 62 -22.99 10.33 15.73
C TRP A 62 -21.92 9.24 15.60
N ASP A 63 -21.99 8.27 14.67
CA ASP A 63 -21.03 7.15 14.60
C ASP A 63 -20.49 6.91 13.17
N VAL A 64 -19.73 7.88 12.64
CA VAL A 64 -19.11 7.77 11.31
C VAL A 64 -17.70 7.17 11.44
N LYS A 65 -17.63 5.84 11.52
CA LYS A 65 -16.39 5.09 11.24
C LYS A 65 -16.13 5.15 9.73
N ASN A 66 -15.00 5.74 9.32
CA ASN A 66 -14.64 5.73 7.90
C ASN A 66 -14.05 4.36 7.58
N GLU A 67 -14.73 3.60 6.73
CA GLU A 67 -14.25 2.33 6.20
C GLU A 67 -13.78 2.53 4.75
N PHE A 68 -12.75 1.79 4.35
CA PHE A 68 -12.21 1.78 3.00
C PHE A 68 -11.91 0.36 2.55
N PHE A 69 -12.00 0.14 1.24
CA PHE A 69 -11.65 -1.11 0.59
C PHE A 69 -10.40 -0.92 -0.25
N VAL A 70 -9.40 -1.77 -0.05
CA VAL A 70 -8.24 -1.88 -0.94
C VAL A 70 -8.55 -2.92 -1.99
N LEU A 71 -8.42 -2.53 -3.25
CA LEU A 71 -8.83 -3.29 -4.42
C LEU A 71 -7.61 -3.66 -5.26
N ASN A 72 -7.63 -4.83 -5.90
CA ASN A 72 -6.69 -5.16 -6.96
C ASN A 72 -7.13 -4.56 -8.31
N ILE A 73 -6.38 -4.85 -9.38
CA ILE A 73 -6.68 -4.36 -10.73
C ILE A 73 -8.02 -4.90 -11.31
N ARG A 74 -8.49 -6.05 -10.82
CA ARG A 74 -9.79 -6.63 -11.18
C ARG A 74 -10.96 -5.99 -10.43
N GLY A 75 -10.68 -5.09 -9.49
CA GLY A 75 -11.69 -4.46 -8.65
C GLY A 75 -12.16 -5.33 -7.48
N GLU A 76 -11.48 -6.45 -7.20
CA GLU A 76 -11.78 -7.30 -6.05
C GLU A 76 -11.16 -6.71 -4.79
N THR A 77 -11.91 -6.73 -3.68
CA THR A 77 -11.39 -6.31 -2.38
C THR A 77 -10.40 -7.34 -1.84
N ILE A 78 -9.19 -6.87 -1.57
CA ILE A 78 -8.10 -7.68 -1.02
C ILE A 78 -7.85 -7.37 0.45
N PHE A 79 -8.04 -6.11 0.86
CA PHE A 79 -7.95 -5.68 2.26
C PHE A 79 -9.08 -4.73 2.62
N ASN A 80 -9.48 -4.77 3.89
CA ASN A 80 -10.40 -3.80 4.48
C ASN A 80 -9.60 -2.83 5.36
N VAL A 81 -9.99 -1.56 5.38
CA VAL A 81 -9.35 -0.54 6.23
C VAL A 81 -10.40 0.17 7.05
N THR A 82 -10.13 0.34 8.34
CA THR A 82 -11.01 1.07 9.27
C THR A 82 -10.24 2.22 9.88
N GLU A 83 -10.79 3.43 9.83
CA GLU A 83 -10.30 4.61 10.55
C GLU A 83 -10.91 4.63 11.96
N GLN A 84 -10.04 4.66 12.97
CA GLN A 84 -10.41 5.03 14.32
C GLN A 84 -9.96 6.47 14.56
N SER A 85 -10.92 7.31 14.93
CA SER A 85 -10.65 8.70 15.30
C SER A 85 -11.46 9.05 16.55
N ASP A 86 -10.79 9.53 17.59
CA ASP A 86 -11.46 9.95 18.82
C ASP A 86 -12.44 11.10 18.56
N TRP A 87 -13.69 10.93 18.99
CA TRP A 87 -14.80 11.87 18.78
C TRP A 87 -14.48 13.31 19.24
N TRP A 88 -13.70 13.48 20.32
CA TRP A 88 -13.29 14.79 20.85
C TRP A 88 -12.36 15.57 19.91
N GLY A 89 -11.68 14.89 18.98
CA GLY A 89 -10.80 15.50 18.01
C GLY A 89 -11.51 16.16 16.82
N ARG A 90 -12.83 15.96 16.65
CA ARG A 90 -13.59 16.49 15.50
C ARG A 90 -14.39 17.75 15.82
N LEU A 91 -14.66 18.05 17.09
CA LEU A 91 -15.56 19.15 17.50
C LEU A 91 -14.86 20.34 18.17
N CYS A 92 -13.64 20.18 18.67
CA CYS A 92 -12.92 21.26 19.35
C CYS A 92 -11.64 21.60 18.58
N LEU A 93 -11.54 22.86 18.15
CA LEU A 93 -10.31 23.51 17.72
C LEU A 93 -9.24 23.38 18.82
N GLY A 94 -8.45 22.29 18.82
CA GLY A 94 -7.25 22.15 19.65
C GLY A 94 -7.10 20.95 20.61
N SER A 95 -7.50 19.71 20.25
CA SER A 95 -7.11 18.53 21.07
C SER A 95 -6.60 17.35 20.24
N SER A 96 -5.28 17.11 20.31
CA SER A 96 -4.54 15.84 20.43
C SER A 96 -4.97 14.55 19.70
N SER A 97 -5.91 14.54 18.76
CA SER A 97 -6.38 13.29 18.17
C SER A 97 -5.34 12.67 17.22
N THR A 98 -4.76 11.56 17.66
CA THR A 98 -4.07 10.62 16.78
C THR A 98 -5.09 9.95 15.88
N CYS A 99 -4.81 9.89 14.58
CA CYS A 99 -5.64 9.15 13.64
C CYS A 99 -4.99 7.79 13.40
N GLU A 100 -5.76 6.72 13.57
CA GLU A 100 -5.27 5.36 13.40
C GLU A 100 -6.07 4.61 12.34
N PHE A 101 -5.37 3.90 11.46
CA PHE A 101 -5.99 3.02 10.48
C PHE A 101 -5.54 1.59 10.71
N HIS A 102 -6.50 0.67 10.68
CA HIS A 102 -6.24 -0.76 10.72
C HIS A 102 -6.55 -1.39 9.38
N VAL A 103 -5.55 -2.02 8.77
CA VAL A 103 -5.71 -2.82 7.55
C VAL A 103 -5.87 -4.28 7.94
N THR A 104 -6.94 -4.92 7.48
CA THR A 104 -7.26 -6.32 7.74
C THR A 104 -7.45 -7.11 6.46
N ASP A 105 -7.21 -8.42 6.51
CA ASP A 105 -7.55 -9.34 5.43
C ASP A 105 -9.05 -9.66 5.39
N SER A 106 -9.45 -10.52 4.44
CA SER A 106 -10.83 -11.01 4.30
C SER A 106 -11.34 -11.80 5.51
N TYR A 107 -10.45 -12.32 6.34
CA TYR A 107 -10.76 -13.06 7.56
C TYR A 107 -10.75 -12.17 8.81
N GLY A 108 -10.48 -10.87 8.67
CA GLY A 108 -10.41 -9.91 9.77
C GLY A 108 -9.08 -9.92 10.53
N ARG A 109 -8.05 -10.62 10.06
CA ARG A 109 -6.71 -10.59 10.67
C ARG A 109 -6.06 -9.24 10.41
N LYS A 110 -5.50 -8.62 11.45
CA LYS A 110 -4.79 -7.34 11.35
C LYS A 110 -3.46 -7.54 10.63
N LEU A 111 -3.30 -6.87 9.49
CA LEU A 111 -2.09 -6.91 8.67
C LEU A 111 -1.21 -5.70 8.93
N LEU A 112 -1.82 -4.50 8.92
CA LEU A 112 -1.11 -3.25 9.14
C LEU A 112 -1.82 -2.39 10.16
N ARG A 113 -1.02 -1.68 10.94
CA ARG A 113 -1.43 -0.60 11.82
C ARG A 113 -0.75 0.68 11.35
N MET A 114 -1.54 1.68 11.00
CA MET A 114 -1.03 2.96 10.50
C MET A 114 -1.41 4.05 11.47
N VAL A 115 -0.41 4.76 12.00
CA VAL A 115 -0.62 5.75 13.05
C VAL A 115 -0.15 7.11 12.56
N GLN A 116 -1.07 8.06 12.56
CA GLN A 116 -0.75 9.48 12.42
C GLN A 116 -0.55 10.08 13.82
N PRO A 117 0.71 10.28 14.27
CA PRO A 117 0.95 11.03 15.49
C PRO A 117 0.44 12.46 15.36
N PHE A 118 0.03 13.05 16.49
CA PHE A 118 -0.35 14.45 16.53
C PHE A 118 0.85 15.34 16.21
N THR A 119 0.74 16.15 15.16
CA THR A 119 1.78 17.10 14.74
C THR A 119 1.14 18.46 14.45
N CYS A 120 1.66 19.51 15.09
CA CYS A 120 1.16 20.88 14.96
C CYS A 120 1.35 21.47 13.54
N SER A 121 2.39 21.04 12.82
CA SER A 121 2.80 21.66 11.55
C SER A 121 2.86 20.69 10.37
N PHE A 122 3.71 19.67 10.42
CA PHE A 122 3.92 18.73 9.30
C PHE A 122 3.36 17.35 9.61
N GLN A 123 2.44 16.89 8.76
CA GLN A 123 1.81 15.58 8.93
C GLN A 123 2.83 14.45 8.70
N THR A 124 2.84 13.48 9.61
CA THR A 124 3.57 12.21 9.44
C THR A 124 2.63 11.06 9.70
N LEU A 125 2.81 9.95 9.00
CA LEU A 125 2.08 8.70 9.23
C LEU A 125 3.08 7.53 9.22
N GLN A 126 3.05 6.73 10.27
CA GLN A 126 3.92 5.57 10.47
C GLN A 126 3.14 4.30 10.13
N VAL A 127 3.80 3.33 9.51
CA VAL A 127 3.19 2.06 9.10
C VAL A 127 3.89 0.91 9.81
N TYR A 128 3.12 0.13 10.56
CA TYR A 128 3.56 -1.01 11.34
C TYR A 128 2.92 -2.28 10.81
N SER A 129 3.66 -3.39 10.87
CA SER A 129 3.13 -4.75 10.78
C SER A 129 3.30 -5.36 12.16
N GLU A 130 2.19 -5.76 12.79
CA GLU A 130 2.18 -6.06 14.22
C GLU A 130 2.76 -4.87 15.00
N ASP A 131 3.92 -5.02 15.65
CA ASP A 131 4.63 -3.97 16.37
C ASP A 131 5.96 -3.55 15.70
N VAL A 132 6.23 -4.06 14.49
CA VAL A 132 7.46 -3.75 13.74
C VAL A 132 7.21 -2.60 12.77
N LEU A 133 7.99 -1.52 12.91
CA LEU A 133 7.94 -0.38 11.99
C LEU A 133 8.43 -0.80 10.60
N LEU A 134 7.57 -0.66 9.58
CA LEU A 134 7.93 -0.89 8.18
C LEU A 134 8.51 0.38 7.53
N GLY A 135 8.02 1.54 7.94
CA GLY A 135 8.46 2.83 7.44
C GLY A 135 7.48 3.95 7.77
N SER A 136 7.72 5.13 7.18
CA SER A 136 6.89 6.31 7.43
C SER A 136 6.75 7.22 6.23
N ILE A 137 5.71 8.03 6.24
CA ILE A 137 5.44 9.08 5.26
C ILE A 137 5.45 10.40 6.00
N SER A 138 6.28 11.35 5.56
CA SER A 138 6.36 12.68 6.16
C SER A 138 6.10 13.76 5.12
N GLN A 139 5.22 14.70 5.46
CA GLN A 139 4.99 15.90 4.67
C GLN A 139 6.21 16.81 4.76
N ASN A 140 6.71 17.27 3.62
CA ASN A 140 7.79 18.23 3.58
C ASN A 140 7.26 19.67 3.53
N CYS A 141 7.99 20.60 4.15
CA CYS A 141 7.71 22.02 4.04
C CYS A 141 8.15 22.56 2.67
N TYR A 142 7.20 22.76 1.76
CA TYR A 142 7.45 23.49 0.51
C TYR A 142 6.33 24.48 0.25
N PHE A 143 6.71 25.74 0.00
CA PHE A 143 5.78 26.86 -0.14
C PHE A 143 4.81 26.73 -1.34
N LEU A 144 5.21 26.02 -2.40
CA LEU A 144 4.51 26.09 -3.69
C LEU A 144 3.93 24.77 -4.20
N ARG A 145 4.31 23.62 -3.62
CA ARG A 145 3.87 22.29 -4.08
C ARG A 145 3.87 21.30 -2.91
N PRO A 146 2.81 20.49 -2.73
CA PRO A 146 2.83 19.44 -1.74
C PRO A 146 3.84 18.36 -2.15
N THR A 147 4.77 18.05 -1.26
CA THR A 147 5.65 16.89 -1.43
C THR A 147 5.76 16.12 -0.12
N PHE A 148 5.99 14.82 -0.25
CA PHE A 148 6.12 13.91 0.89
C PHE A 148 7.35 13.04 0.70
N SER A 149 8.01 12.71 1.79
CA SER A 149 9.12 11.76 1.85
C SER A 149 8.58 10.41 2.27
N ILE A 150 8.96 9.37 1.53
CA ILE A 150 8.68 7.97 1.83
C ILE A 150 9.95 7.41 2.45
N ASN A 151 9.88 7.08 3.73
CA ASN A 151 11.00 6.65 4.53
C ASN A 151 10.88 5.15 4.83
N ASP A 152 12.01 4.44 4.80
CA ASP A 152 12.09 3.07 5.26
C ASP A 152 12.00 2.97 6.80
N SER A 153 12.11 1.75 7.34
CA SER A 153 12.06 1.48 8.78
C SER A 153 13.18 2.14 9.57
N THR A 154 14.28 2.55 8.91
CA THR A 154 15.40 3.27 9.54
C THR A 154 15.19 4.78 9.56
N GLY A 155 14.12 5.27 8.93
CA GLY A 155 13.85 6.70 8.74
C GLY A 155 14.56 7.32 7.54
N LYS A 156 15.30 6.53 6.74
CA LYS A 156 15.96 7.02 5.54
C LYS A 156 14.95 7.16 4.41
N THR A 157 14.93 8.33 3.76
CA THR A 157 14.08 8.54 2.58
C THR A 157 14.55 7.69 1.40
N VAL A 158 13.66 6.84 0.89
CA VAL A 158 13.92 5.96 -0.26
C VAL A 158 13.14 6.37 -1.51
N LEU A 159 11.98 7.02 -1.34
CA LEU A 159 11.18 7.57 -2.43
C LEU A 159 10.59 8.93 -2.02
N ARG A 160 10.09 9.67 -3.00
CA ARG A 160 9.43 10.96 -2.78
C ARG A 160 8.14 11.07 -3.59
N LEU A 161 7.08 11.54 -2.95
CA LEU A 161 5.83 11.91 -3.62
C LEU A 161 5.87 13.39 -4.00
N LYS A 162 5.64 13.66 -5.28
CA LYS A 162 5.60 15.02 -5.82
C LYS A 162 4.22 15.31 -6.39
N GLY A 163 3.46 16.17 -5.72
CA GLY A 163 2.14 16.60 -6.17
C GLY A 163 2.17 17.69 -7.24
N PRO A 164 1.00 18.02 -7.83
CA PRO A 164 0.89 19.08 -8.82
C PRO A 164 1.10 20.46 -8.20
N ARG A 165 1.50 21.44 -9.03
CA ARG A 165 1.53 22.86 -8.60
C ARG A 165 0.14 23.46 -8.47
N PHE A 166 -0.70 23.11 -9.43
CA PHE A 166 -2.04 23.63 -9.59
C PHE A 166 -2.93 22.38 -9.73
N PRO A 167 -3.57 21.92 -8.65
CA PRO A 167 -4.50 20.80 -8.75
C PRO A 167 -5.71 21.23 -9.59
N THR A 168 -6.13 20.40 -10.54
CA THR A 168 -7.41 20.59 -11.24
C THR A 168 -8.53 19.97 -10.40
N CYS A 169 -9.76 20.47 -10.58
CA CYS A 169 -10.88 20.16 -9.67
C CYS A 169 -11.26 18.67 -9.58
N ASN A 170 -10.90 17.85 -10.58
CA ASN A 170 -11.46 16.50 -10.68
C ASN A 170 -10.41 15.40 -10.44
N ASN A 171 -9.15 15.62 -10.82
CA ASN A 171 -8.10 14.61 -10.75
C ASN A 171 -6.78 15.22 -10.26
N ILE A 172 -6.19 14.60 -9.25
CA ILE A 172 -4.88 14.97 -8.73
C ILE A 172 -3.93 13.79 -8.91
N VAL A 173 -2.76 14.06 -9.49
CA VAL A 173 -1.72 13.04 -9.70
C VAL A 173 -0.47 13.39 -8.90
N TYR A 174 -0.11 12.52 -7.97
CA TYR A 174 1.16 12.54 -7.26
C TYR A 174 2.13 11.59 -7.96
N LYS A 175 3.29 12.09 -8.38
CA LYS A 175 4.34 11.26 -8.99
C LYS A 175 5.20 10.65 -7.89
N ILE A 176 5.36 9.33 -7.91
CA ILE A 176 6.35 8.63 -7.07
C ILE A 176 7.69 8.75 -7.80
N LYS A 177 8.69 9.34 -7.15
CA LYS A 177 10.01 9.60 -7.71
C LYS A 177 11.12 9.04 -6.83
N SER A 178 12.27 8.83 -7.45
CA SER A 178 13.54 8.61 -6.76
C SER A 178 13.87 9.76 -5.79
N THR A 179 14.77 9.51 -4.85
CA THR A 179 15.20 10.47 -3.81
C THR A 179 15.76 11.78 -4.38
N ASP A 180 16.36 11.73 -5.57
CA ASP A 180 16.92 12.86 -6.32
C ASP A 180 15.89 13.58 -7.22
N TYR A 181 14.62 13.15 -7.18
CA TYR A 181 13.53 13.64 -8.01
C TYR A 181 13.70 13.48 -9.53
N LYS A 182 14.70 12.73 -10.02
CA LYS A 182 14.94 12.58 -11.46
C LYS A 182 14.00 11.54 -12.07
N TYR A 183 14.06 10.30 -11.57
CA TYR A 183 13.35 9.16 -12.14
C TYR A 183 11.93 9.04 -11.59
N LYS A 184 10.98 8.65 -12.45
CA LYS A 184 9.60 8.30 -12.06
C LYS A 184 9.57 6.81 -11.77
N VAL A 185 9.14 6.45 -10.56
CA VAL A 185 8.94 5.06 -10.12
C VAL A 185 7.49 4.65 -10.34
N GLY A 186 6.55 5.56 -10.12
CA GLY A 186 5.12 5.27 -10.20
C GLY A 186 4.27 6.52 -10.00
N GLU A 187 3.00 6.34 -9.63
CA GLU A 187 2.08 7.44 -9.35
C GLU A 187 0.92 7.04 -8.43
N ILE A 188 0.39 8.03 -7.71
CA ILE A 188 -0.88 7.95 -6.99
C ILE A 188 -1.84 8.93 -7.65
N LYS A 189 -2.97 8.43 -8.15
CA LYS A 189 -4.08 9.22 -8.70
C LYS A 189 -5.18 9.30 -7.67
N ILE A 190 -5.72 10.50 -7.49
CA ILE A 190 -6.85 10.78 -6.63
C ILE A 190 -7.96 11.33 -7.52
N THR A 191 -9.11 10.67 -7.55
CA THR A 191 -10.26 11.09 -8.37
C THR A 191 -11.39 11.52 -7.45
N PHE A 192 -11.61 12.83 -7.34
CA PHE A 192 -12.66 13.37 -6.49
C PHE A 192 -14.03 13.14 -7.10
N LYS A 193 -14.97 12.65 -6.30
CA LYS A 193 -16.39 12.59 -6.67
C LYS A 193 -17.01 13.93 -6.31
N MET A 194 -17.42 14.69 -7.32
CA MET A 194 -18.21 15.92 -7.13
C MET A 194 -19.67 15.54 -6.98
N LEU A 195 -20.29 15.87 -5.84
CA LEU A 195 -21.70 15.58 -5.61
C LEU A 195 -22.65 16.70 -6.03
N ASN A 196 -22.20 17.92 -6.36
CA ASN A 196 -23.03 18.93 -7.03
C ASN A 196 -22.22 20.14 -7.52
N TYR A 197 -22.49 20.60 -8.75
CA TYR A 197 -21.78 21.73 -9.40
C TYR A 197 -22.26 23.12 -8.93
N PHE A 198 -23.34 23.18 -8.13
CA PHE A 198 -24.06 24.41 -7.80
C PHE A 198 -23.69 25.06 -6.47
N ILE A 199 -22.87 24.41 -5.65
CA ILE A 199 -22.40 24.99 -4.39
C ILE A 199 -20.87 24.97 -4.42
N PRO A 200 -20.19 26.13 -4.61
CA PRO A 200 -18.77 26.17 -4.31
C PRO A 200 -18.66 25.82 -2.83
N PHE A 201 -17.94 24.74 -2.51
CA PHE A 201 -17.74 24.18 -1.16
C PHE A 201 -18.74 23.11 -0.65
N ALA A 202 -19.62 22.51 -1.48
CA ALA A 202 -20.38 21.33 -1.04
C ALA A 202 -19.60 20.00 -1.22
N ASP A 203 -19.51 19.26 -0.11
CA ASP A 203 -19.14 17.85 0.07
C ASP A 203 -18.49 17.12 -1.11
N VAL A 204 -17.23 17.47 -1.36
CA VAL A 204 -16.32 16.59 -2.09
C VAL A 204 -15.94 15.45 -1.16
N THR A 205 -16.67 14.33 -1.19
CA THR A 205 -16.22 13.11 -0.54
C THR A 205 -14.85 12.73 -1.09
N THR A 206 -13.93 12.29 -0.21
CA THR A 206 -12.60 11.92 -0.68
C THR A 206 -12.69 10.82 -1.73
N GLY A 207 -11.95 11.07 -2.81
CA GLY A 207 -12.02 10.32 -4.05
C GLY A 207 -11.53 8.88 -3.95
N ASP A 208 -11.79 8.11 -5.01
CA ASP A 208 -11.11 6.83 -5.19
C ASP A 208 -9.61 7.11 -5.44
N PHE A 209 -8.73 6.39 -4.74
CA PHE A 209 -7.28 6.44 -4.95
C PHE A 209 -6.86 5.28 -5.84
N ASN A 210 -5.89 5.52 -6.71
CA ASN A 210 -5.30 4.47 -7.55
C ASN A 210 -3.78 4.63 -7.52
N ILE A 211 -3.08 3.61 -7.06
CA ILE A 211 -1.64 3.59 -6.93
C ILE A 211 -1.07 2.64 -7.99
N ASN A 212 -0.04 3.09 -8.70
CA ASN A 212 0.78 2.26 -9.58
C ASN A 212 2.25 2.36 -9.14
N PHE A 213 2.91 1.22 -9.02
CA PHE A 213 4.34 1.09 -8.70
C PHE A 213 4.92 -0.17 -9.36
N PRO A 214 6.25 -0.32 -9.46
CA PRO A 214 6.87 -1.52 -10.04
C PRO A 214 6.55 -2.79 -9.23
N LEU A 215 6.42 -3.91 -9.93
CA LEU A 215 6.14 -5.22 -9.32
C LEU A 215 7.22 -5.63 -8.31
N ASP A 216 8.48 -5.34 -8.61
CA ASP A 216 9.67 -5.65 -7.82
C ASP A 216 9.93 -4.66 -6.66
N LEU A 217 9.05 -3.68 -6.45
CA LEU A 217 9.18 -2.75 -5.33
C LEU A 217 9.03 -3.49 -3.99
N ASP A 218 9.90 -3.18 -3.02
CA ASP A 218 9.87 -3.79 -1.69
C ASP A 218 8.47 -3.71 -1.06
N VAL A 219 7.98 -4.84 -0.54
CA VAL A 219 6.66 -4.97 0.10
C VAL A 219 6.46 -3.95 1.22
N LYS A 220 7.49 -3.70 2.04
CA LYS A 220 7.44 -2.71 3.13
C LYS A 220 7.17 -1.32 2.55
N ILE A 221 7.81 -0.98 1.44
CA ILE A 221 7.61 0.30 0.76
C ILE A 221 6.25 0.37 0.07
N LYS A 222 5.75 -0.74 -0.51
CA LYS A 222 4.36 -0.81 -1.01
C LYS A 222 3.35 -0.54 0.11
N SER A 223 3.55 -1.11 1.30
CA SER A 223 2.71 -0.84 2.49
C SER A 223 2.78 0.63 2.92
N VAL A 224 3.96 1.24 2.87
CA VAL A 224 4.13 2.68 3.16
C VAL A 224 3.45 3.54 2.09
N LEU A 225 3.48 3.16 0.81
CA LEU A 225 2.76 3.87 -0.26
C LEU A 225 1.23 3.75 -0.11
N LEU A 226 0.73 2.61 0.37
CA LEU A 226 -0.68 2.48 0.77
C LEU A 226 -1.01 3.46 1.90
N GLY A 227 -0.16 3.54 2.94
CA GLY A 227 -0.29 4.53 4.02
C GLY A 227 -0.27 5.98 3.52
N ALA A 228 0.50 6.27 2.47
CA ALA A 228 0.55 7.59 1.87
C ALA A 228 -0.81 8.06 1.34
N CYS A 229 -1.67 7.14 0.86
CA CYS A 229 -3.02 7.49 0.41
C CYS A 229 -3.89 7.99 1.55
N PHE A 230 -3.81 7.37 2.73
CA PHE A 230 -4.53 7.83 3.92
C PHE A 230 -3.99 9.14 4.46
N LEU A 231 -2.67 9.36 4.42
CA LEU A 231 -2.09 10.67 4.77
C LEU A 231 -2.57 11.76 3.80
N LEU A 232 -2.69 11.45 2.50
CA LEU A 232 -3.25 12.36 1.51
C LEU A 232 -4.75 12.63 1.74
N ASP A 233 -5.54 11.62 2.09
CA ASP A 233 -6.96 11.79 2.51
C ASP A 233 -7.08 12.81 3.65
N LEU A 234 -6.28 12.62 4.71
CA LEU A 234 -6.23 13.51 5.87
C LEU A 234 -5.73 14.91 5.52
N PHE A 235 -4.73 15.03 4.64
CA PHE A 235 -4.20 16.31 4.16
C PHE A 235 -5.28 17.12 3.43
N TYR A 236 -6.03 16.50 2.51
CA TYR A 236 -7.11 17.17 1.79
C TYR A 236 -8.31 17.45 2.70
N LYS A 237 -8.66 16.55 3.62
CA LYS A 237 -9.71 16.76 4.63
C LYS A 237 -9.41 18.00 5.49
N ARG A 238 -8.17 18.15 5.97
CA ARG A 238 -7.75 19.33 6.76
C ARG A 238 -7.79 20.62 5.96
N ARG A 239 -7.30 20.61 4.71
CA ARG A 239 -7.36 21.80 3.84
C ARG A 239 -8.78 22.29 3.57
N ARG A 240 -9.78 21.40 3.52
CA ARG A 240 -11.19 21.80 3.35
C ARG A 240 -11.72 22.50 4.60
N GLN A 241 -11.43 21.97 5.79
CA GLN A 241 -11.87 22.57 7.06
C GLN A 241 -11.32 23.99 7.26
N SER A 242 -10.07 24.24 6.86
CA SER A 242 -9.48 25.59 6.94
C SER A 242 -10.06 26.63 5.99
N VAL A 243 -10.88 26.23 4.99
CA VAL A 243 -11.54 27.16 4.06
C VAL A 243 -12.98 27.48 4.52
N LEU A 244 -13.51 26.72 5.48
CA LEU A 244 -14.83 26.92 6.06
C LEU A 244 -14.81 27.74 7.36
N LEU A 245 -13.63 28.17 7.82
CA LEU A 245 -13.39 29.08 8.95
C LEU A 245 -12.78 30.39 8.42
#